data_AF-A0AAV7TXN9-F1
#
_entry.id   AF-A0AAV7TXN9-F1
#
_cell.length_a   1.000
_cell.length_b   1.000
_cell.length_c   1.000
_cell.angle_alpha   90.00
_cell.angle_beta   90.00
_cell.angle_gamma   90.00
#
_symmetry.space_group_name_H-M   'P 1'
#
loop_
_entity.id
_entity.type
_entity.pdbx_description
1 polymer ?
#
loop_
_entity_poly.entity_id
_entity_poly.type
_entity_poly.pdbx_seq_one_letter_code
_entity_poly.pdbx_strand_id
1 'polypeptide(L)'
;MSLVCGVRRQLQGDLNKVEEELIALQTWEQSQPDIARRQLEVRRHMADTWDRLDKYTLKQYRQTLHREGDKPSRLLAWILRREQSSPLMTHLKSEEGIMITTRAEILDTFSWHLQGIYTADHKISPERYVPFLKGLTLPWLPMTAVESLDALIDMEELRAALGHLAQLTEFYQTFSETHGQKPIGDVGSR
;
A
#
# COMPACT_ATOMS: atom_id res chain seq x y z
N MET A 1 12.84 -10.74 -24.66
CA MET A 1 12.55 -10.59 -23.21
C MET A 1 11.64 -11.69 -22.63
N SER A 2 11.11 -12.64 -23.41
CA SER A 2 10.14 -13.65 -22.89
C SER A 2 10.77 -14.81 -22.09
N LEU A 3 12.00 -15.24 -22.41
CA LEU A 3 12.66 -16.38 -21.77
C LEU A 3 13.09 -16.11 -20.31
N VAL A 4 13.45 -14.86 -19.99
CA VAL A 4 13.95 -14.43 -18.66
C VAL A 4 12.84 -14.43 -17.60
N CYS A 5 11.60 -14.15 -18.03
CA CYS A 5 10.43 -14.23 -17.17
C CYS A 5 10.04 -15.69 -16.88
N GLY A 6 10.27 -16.59 -17.83
CA GLY A 6 9.96 -18.02 -17.70
C GLY A 6 10.76 -18.71 -16.60
N VAL A 7 12.08 -18.56 -16.59
CA VAL A 7 12.97 -19.24 -15.60
C VAL A 7 12.70 -18.76 -14.17
N ARG A 8 12.52 -17.44 -13.98
CA ARG A 8 12.18 -16.89 -12.65
C ARG A 8 10.82 -17.40 -12.17
N ARG A 9 9.82 -17.42 -13.06
CA ARG A 9 8.47 -17.88 -12.75
C ARG A 9 8.44 -19.38 -12.42
N GLN A 10 9.26 -20.18 -13.10
CA GLN A 10 9.43 -21.61 -12.79
C GLN A 10 10.04 -21.79 -11.40
N LEU A 11 11.18 -21.12 -11.11
CA LEU A 11 11.81 -21.21 -9.80
C LEU A 11 10.89 -20.74 -8.66
N GLN A 12 10.13 -19.67 -8.86
CA GLN A 12 9.13 -19.20 -7.88
C GLN A 12 7.96 -20.18 -7.73
N GLY A 13 7.50 -20.77 -8.82
CA GLY A 13 6.45 -21.80 -8.77
C GLY A 13 6.90 -23.05 -8.02
N ASP A 14 8.15 -23.47 -8.20
CA ASP A 14 8.70 -24.61 -7.48
C ASP A 14 8.93 -24.30 -6.00
N LEU A 15 9.28 -23.05 -5.66
CA LEU A 15 9.41 -22.59 -4.28
C LEU A 15 8.06 -22.61 -3.54
N ASN A 16 7.00 -22.11 -4.18
CA ASN A 16 5.65 -22.15 -3.62
C ASN A 16 5.17 -23.58 -3.36
N LYS A 17 5.45 -24.54 -4.25
CA LYS A 17 5.11 -25.96 -4.03
C LYS A 17 5.84 -26.54 -2.83
N VAL A 18 7.13 -26.23 -2.67
CA VAL A 18 7.95 -26.70 -1.55
C VAL A 18 7.48 -26.08 -0.23
N GLU A 19 7.04 -24.82 -0.25
CA GLU A 19 6.42 -24.16 0.90
C GLU A 19 5.08 -24.79 1.27
N GLU A 20 4.22 -25.10 0.28
CA GLU A 20 2.96 -25.80 0.48
C GLU A 20 3.18 -27.21 1.08
N GLU A 21 4.18 -27.95 0.60
CA GLU A 21 4.57 -29.25 1.15
C GLU A 21 5.08 -29.13 2.59
N LEU A 22 5.85 -28.08 2.92
CA LEU A 22 6.32 -27.83 4.28
C LEU A 22 5.16 -27.48 5.23
N ILE A 23 4.24 -26.62 4.79
CA ILE A 23 3.04 -26.23 5.56
C ILE A 23 2.15 -27.45 5.79
N ALA A 24 1.95 -28.29 4.76
CA ALA A 24 1.26 -29.55 4.91
C ALA A 24 1.97 -30.39 5.98
N LEU A 25 3.26 -30.72 5.80
CA LEU A 25 4.01 -31.55 6.75
C LEU A 25 4.06 -31.00 8.18
N GLN A 26 3.97 -29.67 8.38
CA GLN A 26 3.91 -29.04 9.70
C GLN A 26 2.55 -29.21 10.39
N THR A 27 1.45 -29.25 9.63
CA THR A 27 0.09 -29.42 10.20
C THR A 27 -0.18 -30.85 10.65
N TRP A 28 0.47 -31.85 10.05
CA TRP A 28 0.37 -33.27 10.44
C TRP A 28 1.30 -33.67 11.60
N GLU A 29 2.14 -32.75 12.11
CA GLU A 29 3.28 -33.10 12.95
C GLU A 29 3.02 -32.93 14.46
N GLN A 30 2.41 -33.95 15.07
CA GLN A 30 2.50 -34.11 16.54
C GLN A 30 2.95 -35.50 17.02
N SER A 31 3.24 -36.51 16.17
CA SER A 31 3.48 -37.87 16.73
C SER A 31 4.41 -38.86 15.99
N GLN A 32 5.15 -38.49 14.93
CA GLN A 32 6.01 -39.48 14.22
C GLN A 32 7.42 -38.97 13.85
N PRO A 33 8.49 -39.77 14.10
CA PRO A 33 9.87 -39.38 13.80
C PRO A 33 10.22 -39.41 12.30
N ASP A 34 9.43 -40.11 11.48
CA ASP A 34 9.65 -40.18 10.02
C ASP A 34 9.26 -38.88 9.31
N ILE A 35 8.34 -38.10 9.89
CA ILE A 35 7.92 -36.79 9.36
C ILE A 35 9.06 -35.78 9.51
N ALA A 36 9.79 -35.80 10.65
CA ALA A 36 10.93 -34.93 10.89
C ALA A 36 12.06 -35.11 9.86
N ARG A 37 12.27 -36.35 9.37
CA ARG A 37 13.23 -36.63 8.28
C ARG A 37 12.79 -35.99 6.96
N ARG A 38 11.52 -36.16 6.61
CA ARG A 38 10.94 -35.54 5.40
C ARG A 38 10.98 -34.01 5.47
N GLN A 39 10.71 -33.43 6.63
CA GLN A 39 10.84 -31.99 6.82
C GLN A 39 12.28 -31.49 6.61
N LEU A 40 13.27 -32.23 7.10
CA LEU A 40 14.68 -31.88 6.86
C LEU A 40 15.02 -31.91 5.37
N GLU A 41 14.54 -32.91 4.64
CA GLU A 41 14.73 -33.03 3.19
C GLU A 41 14.06 -31.89 2.43
N VAL A 42 12.80 -31.57 2.76
CA VAL A 42 12.05 -30.45 2.16
C VAL A 42 12.73 -29.12 2.46
N ARG A 43 13.21 -28.90 3.69
CA ARG A 43 13.97 -27.68 4.04
C ARG A 43 15.29 -27.56 3.29
N ARG A 44 15.99 -28.68 3.05
CA ARG A 44 17.21 -28.67 2.21
C ARG A 44 16.88 -28.31 0.77
N HIS A 45 15.83 -28.90 0.22
CA HIS A 45 15.35 -28.59 -1.13
C HIS A 45 14.92 -27.12 -1.27
N MET A 46 14.27 -26.56 -0.23
CA MET A 46 13.94 -25.14 -0.15
C MET A 46 15.20 -24.27 -0.14
N ALA A 47 16.21 -24.61 0.68
CA ALA A 47 17.47 -23.87 0.70
C ALA A 47 18.17 -23.87 -0.67
N ASP A 48 18.22 -25.03 -1.34
CA ASP A 48 18.83 -25.15 -2.67
C ASP A 48 18.10 -24.33 -3.75
N THR A 49 16.77 -24.25 -3.68
CA THR A 49 15.97 -23.45 -4.63
C THR A 49 16.14 -21.95 -4.41
N TRP A 50 16.20 -21.49 -3.15
CA TRP A 50 16.60 -20.12 -2.82
C TRP A 50 17.98 -19.78 -3.35
N ASP A 51 18.96 -20.66 -3.13
CA ASP A 51 20.34 -20.49 -3.59
C ASP A 51 20.43 -20.31 -5.12
N ARG A 52 19.61 -21.06 -5.87
CA ARG A 52 19.53 -20.95 -7.33
C ARG A 52 18.87 -19.65 -7.76
N LEU A 53 17.82 -19.22 -7.06
CA LEU A 53 17.13 -17.96 -7.32
C LEU A 53 18.08 -16.78 -7.12
N ASP A 54 18.83 -16.77 -6.01
CA ASP A 54 19.80 -15.72 -5.68
C ASP A 54 20.94 -15.65 -6.70
N LYS A 55 21.50 -16.79 -7.09
CA LYS A 55 22.52 -16.85 -8.16
C LYS A 55 21.97 -16.32 -9.47
N TYR A 56 20.71 -16.62 -9.81
CA TYR A 56 20.06 -16.13 -11.01
C TYR A 56 19.80 -14.62 -10.96
N THR A 57 19.22 -14.10 -9.87
CA THR A 57 18.93 -12.67 -9.71
C THR A 57 20.20 -11.84 -9.70
N LEU A 58 21.26 -12.31 -9.03
CA LEU A 58 22.55 -11.64 -8.98
C LEU A 58 23.24 -11.63 -10.36
N LYS A 59 23.14 -12.74 -11.10
CA LYS A 59 23.62 -12.80 -12.49
C LYS A 59 22.85 -11.83 -13.39
N GLN A 60 21.53 -11.78 -13.28
CA GLN A 60 20.69 -10.83 -14.03
C GLN A 60 21.08 -9.40 -13.67
N TYR A 61 21.17 -9.06 -12.39
CA TYR A 61 21.56 -7.73 -11.92
C TYR A 61 22.92 -7.31 -12.49
N ARG A 62 23.94 -8.18 -12.42
CA ARG A 62 25.25 -7.93 -13.05
C ARG A 62 25.15 -7.74 -14.56
N GLN A 63 24.36 -8.57 -15.25
CA GLN A 63 24.16 -8.43 -16.69
C GLN A 63 23.45 -7.13 -17.07
N THR A 64 22.45 -6.69 -16.29
CA THR A 64 21.77 -5.41 -16.49
C THR A 64 22.73 -4.25 -16.27
N LEU A 65 23.53 -4.29 -15.19
CA LEU A 65 24.55 -3.29 -14.91
C LEU A 65 25.62 -3.21 -16.02
N HIS A 66 26.09 -4.36 -16.53
CA HIS A 66 27.02 -4.39 -17.66
C HIS A 66 26.39 -3.87 -18.96
N ARG A 67 25.10 -4.17 -19.21
CA ARG A 67 24.38 -3.67 -20.40
C ARG A 67 24.12 -2.16 -20.35
N GLU A 68 23.93 -1.60 -19.15
CA GLU A 68 23.66 -0.16 -18.97
C GLU A 68 24.93 0.70 -18.93
N GLY A 69 26.12 0.10 -18.75
CA GLY A 69 27.36 0.69 -19.24
C GLY A 69 28.65 0.12 -18.65
N ASP A 70 29.61 -0.13 -19.53
CA ASP A 70 31.02 -0.43 -19.23
C ASP A 70 31.80 0.71 -18.53
N LYS A 71 31.14 1.84 -18.19
CA LYS A 71 31.80 3.02 -17.61
C LYS A 71 31.26 3.33 -16.22
N PRO A 72 32.12 3.41 -15.19
CA PRO A 72 31.71 3.66 -13.80
C PRO A 72 30.91 4.96 -13.63
N SER A 73 31.11 5.94 -14.51
CA SER A 73 30.34 7.19 -14.53
C SER A 73 28.85 7.02 -14.86
N ARG A 74 28.48 6.04 -15.72
CA ARG A 74 27.07 5.75 -16.02
C ARG A 74 26.37 5.02 -14.89
N LEU A 75 27.09 4.09 -14.24
CA LEU A 75 26.59 3.37 -13.07
C LEU A 75 26.36 4.35 -11.91
N LEU A 76 27.30 5.27 -11.67
CA LEU A 76 27.14 6.36 -10.71
C LEU A 76 25.94 7.27 -11.06
N ALA A 77 25.79 7.67 -12.32
CA ALA A 77 24.66 8.48 -12.76
C ALA A 77 23.31 7.77 -12.59
N TRP A 78 23.27 6.45 -12.78
CA TRP A 78 22.08 5.63 -12.54
C TRP A 78 21.75 5.52 -11.04
N ILE A 79 22.74 5.29 -10.19
CA ILE A 79 22.58 5.29 -8.72
C ILE A 79 22.04 6.66 -8.26
N LEU A 80 22.67 7.75 -8.71
CA LEU A 80 22.26 9.12 -8.37
C LEU A 80 20.84 9.42 -8.84
N ARG A 81 20.46 9.01 -10.06
CA ARG A 81 19.09 9.17 -10.56
C ARG A 81 18.08 8.37 -9.73
N ARG A 82 18.45 7.17 -9.30
CA ARG A 82 17.58 6.33 -8.47
C ARG A 82 17.38 6.94 -7.07
N GLU A 83 18.45 7.45 -6.47
CA GLU A 83 18.39 8.18 -5.19
C GLU A 83 17.58 9.48 -5.31
N GLN A 84 17.77 10.25 -6.40
CA GLN A 84 16.99 11.46 -6.68
C GLN A 84 15.52 11.18 -7.03
N SER A 85 15.22 10.03 -7.63
CA SER A 85 13.85 9.59 -7.94
C SER A 85 13.13 8.96 -6.75
N SER A 86 13.80 8.82 -5.61
CA SER A 86 13.16 8.36 -4.38
C SER A 86 12.12 9.42 -3.98
N PRO A 87 10.83 9.08 -3.85
CA PRO A 87 9.78 10.02 -3.44
C PRO A 87 9.90 10.43 -1.96
N LEU A 88 11.01 10.10 -1.30
CA LEU A 88 11.30 10.51 0.06
C LEU A 88 11.62 12.01 0.05
N MET A 89 10.80 12.81 0.73
CA MET A 89 11.18 14.19 1.06
C MET A 89 12.46 14.17 1.89
N THR A 90 13.59 14.45 1.25
CA THR A 90 14.91 14.47 1.88
C THR A 90 15.19 15.76 2.62
N HIS A 91 14.42 16.82 2.36
CA HIS A 91 14.58 18.10 3.01
C HIS A 91 13.33 18.99 2.90
N LEU A 92 13.10 19.80 3.93
CA LEU A 92 12.02 20.78 4.03
C LEU A 92 12.63 22.13 4.40
N LYS A 93 12.21 23.21 3.73
CA LYS A 93 12.67 24.57 4.07
C LYS A 93 11.67 25.21 5.03
N SER A 94 12.11 25.51 6.25
CA SER A 94 11.31 26.20 7.26
C SER A 94 11.00 27.65 6.84
N GLU A 95 9.98 28.26 7.44
CA GLU A 95 9.60 29.67 7.23
C GLU A 95 10.75 30.64 7.55
N GLU A 96 11.62 30.25 8.50
CA GLU A 96 12.84 30.98 8.87
C GLU A 96 14.00 30.79 7.87
N GLY A 97 13.78 30.01 6.81
CA GLY A 97 14.75 29.75 5.75
C GLY A 97 15.73 28.60 6.04
N ILE A 98 15.59 27.92 7.19
CA ILE A 98 16.45 26.81 7.61
C ILE A 98 16.06 25.53 6.86
N MET A 99 17.06 24.78 6.38
CA MET A 99 16.86 23.48 5.73
C MET A 99 16.84 22.35 6.75
N ILE A 100 15.68 21.72 6.90
CA ILE A 100 15.44 20.57 7.76
C ILE A 100 15.67 19.30 6.94
N THR A 101 16.61 18.45 7.34
CA THR A 101 16.98 17.22 6.61
C THR A 101 16.62 15.94 7.36
N THR A 102 16.26 16.06 8.64
CA THR A 102 15.97 14.95 9.55
C THR A 102 14.50 14.56 9.45
N ARG A 103 14.21 13.27 9.26
CA ARG A 103 12.85 12.76 9.06
C ARG A 103 11.89 13.12 10.20
N ALA A 104 12.36 13.11 11.45
CA ALA A 104 11.55 13.46 12.61
C ALA A 104 11.09 14.92 12.54
N GLU A 105 12.03 15.85 12.32
CA GLU A 105 11.74 17.28 12.21
C GLU A 105 10.86 17.62 10.99
N ILE A 106 11.00 16.89 9.87
CA ILE A 106 10.11 17.03 8.70
C ILE A 106 8.67 16.64 9.06
N LEU A 107 8.49 15.53 9.80
CA LEU A 107 7.16 15.08 10.21
C LEU A 107 6.54 16.03 11.24
N ASP A 108 7.33 16.52 12.19
CA ASP A 108 6.87 17.45 13.22
C ASP A 108 6.43 18.78 12.59
N THR A 109 7.23 19.33 11.66
CA THR A 109 6.87 20.54 10.92
C THR A 109 5.63 20.36 10.05
N PHE A 110 5.46 19.21 9.39
CA PHE A 110 4.24 18.89 8.67
C PHE A 110 3.03 18.80 9.60
N SER A 111 3.18 18.14 10.75
CA SER A 111 2.11 17.99 11.73
C SER A 111 1.66 19.35 12.26
N TRP A 112 2.61 20.22 12.57
CA TRP A 112 2.36 21.56 13.07
C TRP A 112 1.68 22.43 12.01
N HIS A 113 2.16 22.37 10.75
CA HIS A 113 1.55 23.13 9.67
C HIS A 113 0.10 22.69 9.40
N LEU A 114 -0.16 21.38 9.35
CA LEU A 114 -1.51 20.85 9.16
C LEU A 114 -2.41 21.20 10.34
N GLN A 115 -1.92 21.05 11.58
CA GLN A 115 -2.64 21.53 12.75
C GLN A 115 -2.97 23.01 12.61
N GLY A 116 -2.00 23.84 12.18
CA GLY A 116 -2.22 25.25 11.90
C GLY A 116 -3.33 25.51 10.88
N ILE A 117 -3.47 24.70 9.83
CA ILE A 117 -4.56 24.85 8.85
C ILE A 117 -5.93 24.58 9.49
N TYR A 118 -6.04 23.53 10.31
CA TYR A 118 -7.32 23.11 10.89
C TYR A 118 -7.67 23.83 12.20
N THR A 119 -6.67 24.42 12.86
CA THR A 119 -6.82 25.18 14.11
C THR A 119 -6.64 26.68 13.94
N ALA A 120 -6.23 27.13 12.74
CA ALA A 120 -6.32 28.53 12.39
C ALA A 120 -7.80 28.92 12.43
N ASP A 121 -8.21 29.43 13.59
CA ASP A 121 -9.29 30.37 13.73
C ASP A 121 -8.93 31.55 12.82
N HIS A 122 -9.23 31.41 11.54
CA HIS A 122 -9.39 32.57 10.70
C HIS A 122 -10.43 33.42 11.43
N LYS A 123 -9.99 34.56 11.97
CA LYS A 123 -10.86 35.62 12.48
C LYS A 123 -11.62 36.23 11.30
N ILE A 124 -12.39 35.41 10.58
CA ILE A 124 -13.31 35.87 9.57
C ILE A 124 -14.41 36.52 10.37
N SER A 125 -14.53 37.84 10.25
CA SER A 125 -15.57 38.56 10.97
C SER A 125 -16.94 38.00 10.56
N PRO A 126 -17.84 37.73 11.52
CA PRO A 126 -19.21 37.27 11.23
C PRO A 126 -19.94 38.19 10.25
N GLU A 127 -19.57 39.46 10.21
CA GLU A 127 -20.04 40.47 9.27
C GLU A 127 -19.78 40.12 7.80
N ARG A 128 -18.73 39.35 7.46
CA ARG A 128 -18.40 38.99 6.07
C ARG A 128 -18.99 37.66 5.61
N TYR A 129 -18.98 36.63 6.46
CA TYR A 129 -19.42 35.31 6.04
C TYR A 129 -20.92 35.07 6.27
N VAL A 130 -21.56 35.72 7.26
CA VAL A 130 -23.01 35.57 7.48
C VAL A 130 -23.84 36.03 6.27
N PRO A 131 -23.54 37.15 5.60
CA PRO A 131 -24.23 37.52 4.35
C PRO A 131 -23.97 36.51 3.22
N PHE A 132 -22.75 35.99 3.11
CA PHE A 132 -22.38 34.99 2.11
C PHE A 132 -23.15 33.68 2.32
N LEU A 133 -23.20 33.16 3.55
CA LEU A 133 -23.95 31.95 3.90
C LEU A 133 -25.46 32.14 3.76
N LYS A 134 -25.99 33.34 4.02
CA LYS A 134 -27.41 33.66 3.77
C LYS A 134 -27.75 33.79 2.29
N GLY A 135 -26.79 34.16 1.44
CA GLY A 135 -26.96 34.23 -0.01
C GLY A 135 -26.88 32.86 -0.69
N LEU A 136 -26.31 31.85 -0.03
CA LEU A 136 -26.32 30.47 -0.47
C LEU A 136 -27.69 29.85 -0.18
N THR A 137 -28.39 29.40 -1.23
CA THR A 137 -29.60 28.59 -1.10
C THR A 137 -29.21 27.16 -0.72
N LEU A 138 -28.73 26.99 0.51
CA LEU A 138 -28.48 25.66 1.07
C LEU A 138 -29.81 25.03 1.45
N PRO A 139 -30.01 23.73 1.18
CA PRO A 139 -31.18 23.01 1.70
C PRO A 139 -31.14 23.10 3.23
N TRP A 140 -32.18 23.72 3.79
CA TRP A 140 -32.27 23.89 5.24
C TRP A 140 -32.76 22.59 5.87
N LEU A 141 -31.93 22.00 6.73
CA LEU A 141 -32.32 20.81 7.47
C LEU A 141 -33.22 21.24 8.65
N PRO A 142 -34.39 20.64 8.87
CA PRO A 142 -35.19 20.93 10.06
C PRO A 142 -34.41 20.53 11.32
N MET A 143 -34.62 21.26 12.42
CA MET A 143 -33.89 21.04 13.68
C MET A 143 -33.99 19.60 14.19
N THR A 144 -35.12 18.94 13.96
CA THR A 144 -35.33 17.53 14.28
C THR A 144 -34.38 16.59 13.54
N ALA A 145 -33.97 16.93 12.32
CA ALA A 145 -33.01 16.15 11.55
C ALA A 145 -31.56 16.43 11.99
N VAL A 146 -31.29 17.63 12.51
CA VAL A 146 -30.00 17.95 13.14
C VAL A 146 -29.85 17.16 14.44
N GLU A 147 -30.89 17.15 15.28
CA GLU A 147 -30.93 16.36 16.51
C GLU A 147 -30.77 14.85 16.25
N SER A 148 -31.30 14.33 15.14
CA SER A 148 -31.07 12.94 14.74
C SER A 148 -29.63 12.66 14.26
N LEU A 149 -28.95 13.65 13.68
CA LEU A 149 -27.55 13.52 13.24
C LEU A 149 -26.57 13.58 14.42
N ASP A 150 -26.92 14.32 15.47
CA ASP A 150 -26.13 14.42 16.71
C ASP A 150 -26.42 13.27 17.70
N ALA A 151 -27.39 12.42 17.41
CA ALA A 151 -27.74 11.26 18.24
C ALA A 151 -26.67 10.15 18.15
N LEU A 152 -26.62 9.30 19.17
CA LEU A 152 -25.76 8.11 19.18
C LEU A 152 -26.21 7.14 18.10
N ILE A 153 -25.28 6.72 17.24
CA ILE A 153 -25.53 5.76 16.14
C ILE A 153 -26.05 4.44 16.72
N ASP A 154 -27.21 4.01 16.23
CA ASP A 154 -27.82 2.75 16.67
C ASP A 154 -27.33 1.55 15.84
N MET A 155 -27.36 0.35 16.43
CA MET A 155 -26.93 -0.89 15.77
C MET A 155 -27.79 -1.23 14.56
N GLU A 156 -29.05 -0.79 14.53
CA GLU A 156 -29.94 -0.95 13.37
C GLU A 156 -29.51 -0.07 12.19
N GLU A 157 -29.03 1.14 12.45
CA GLU A 157 -28.50 2.06 11.44
C GLU A 157 -27.22 1.51 10.81
N LEU A 158 -26.34 0.93 11.63
CA LEU A 158 -25.13 0.26 11.14
C LEU A 158 -25.46 -0.93 10.23
N ARG A 159 -26.47 -1.73 10.58
CA ARG A 159 -26.92 -2.84 9.74
C ARG A 159 -27.52 -2.36 8.42
N ALA A 160 -28.31 -1.29 8.45
CA ALA A 160 -28.87 -0.68 7.25
C ALA A 160 -27.77 -0.11 6.34
N ALA A 161 -26.79 0.60 6.91
CA ALA A 161 -25.65 1.14 6.18
C ALA A 161 -24.80 0.04 5.54
N LEU A 162 -24.53 -1.05 6.26
CA LEU A 162 -23.82 -2.22 5.72
C LEU A 162 -24.62 -2.90 4.59
N GLY A 163 -25.94 -2.97 4.71
CA GLY A 163 -26.82 -3.48 3.66
C GLY A 163 -26.75 -2.64 2.38
N HIS A 164 -26.73 -1.31 2.51
CA HIS A 164 -26.57 -0.40 1.37
C HIS A 164 -25.18 -0.49 0.73
N LEU A 165 -24.12 -0.69 1.53
CA LEU A 165 -22.78 -0.92 1.00
C LEU A 165 -22.71 -2.24 0.21
N ALA A 166 -23.33 -3.31 0.70
CA ALA A 166 -23.40 -4.59 -0.02
C ALA A 166 -24.12 -4.45 -1.38
N GLN A 167 -25.25 -3.75 -1.41
CA GLN A 167 -25.99 -3.46 -2.65
C GLN A 167 -25.16 -2.63 -3.63
N LEU A 168 -24.40 -1.65 -3.15
CA LEU A 168 -23.46 -0.89 -3.98
C LEU A 168 -22.37 -1.79 -4.55
N THR A 169 -21.82 -2.72 -3.78
CA THR A 169 -20.81 -3.65 -4.29
C THR A 169 -21.35 -4.58 -5.38
N GLU A 170 -22.58 -5.06 -5.25
CA GLU A 170 -23.26 -5.85 -6.30
C GLU A 170 -23.52 -5.01 -7.57
N PHE A 171 -23.92 -3.74 -7.39
CA PHE A 171 -24.06 -2.80 -8.50
C PHE A 171 -22.71 -2.52 -9.21
N TYR A 172 -21.62 -2.33 -8.46
CA TYR A 172 -20.30 -2.12 -9.06
C TYR A 172 -19.76 -3.37 -9.77
N GLN A 173 -20.03 -4.57 -9.25
CA GLN A 173 -19.67 -5.83 -9.90
C GLN A 173 -20.41 -5.97 -11.23
N THR A 174 -21.73 -5.81 -11.24
CA THR A 174 -22.55 -5.86 -12.47
C THR A 174 -22.22 -4.73 -13.46
N PHE A 175 -21.88 -3.54 -12.98
CA PHE A 175 -21.42 -2.43 -13.81
C PHE A 175 -20.04 -2.71 -14.44
N SER A 176 -19.11 -3.32 -13.69
CA SER A 176 -17.78 -3.71 -14.20
C SER A 176 -17.86 -4.80 -15.29
N GLU A 177 -18.81 -5.72 -15.16
CA GLU A 177 -19.05 -6.81 -16.11
C GLU A 177 -19.66 -6.31 -17.43
N THR A 178 -20.53 -5.31 -17.37
CA THR A 178 -21.18 -4.75 -18.57
C THR A 178 -20.29 -3.76 -19.35
N HIS A 179 -19.34 -3.10 -18.69
CA HIS A 179 -18.51 -2.05 -19.29
C HIS A 179 -17.02 -2.42 -19.46
N GLY A 180 -16.65 -3.69 -19.26
CA GLY A 180 -15.35 -4.23 -19.68
C GLY A 180 -14.12 -3.62 -18.99
N GLN A 181 -14.29 -2.99 -17.83
CA GLN A 181 -13.18 -2.57 -16.98
C GLN A 181 -13.04 -3.53 -15.80
N LYS A 182 -11.97 -4.33 -15.87
CA LYS A 182 -11.58 -5.29 -14.84
C LYS A 182 -11.42 -4.57 -13.49
N PRO A 183 -12.11 -4.99 -12.41
CA PRO A 183 -11.96 -4.36 -11.12
C PRO A 183 -10.52 -4.53 -10.60
N ILE A 184 -9.88 -3.40 -10.26
CA ILE A 184 -8.63 -3.35 -9.52
C ILE A 184 -8.97 -3.66 -8.06
N GLY A 185 -8.60 -4.84 -7.59
CA GLY A 185 -8.67 -5.16 -6.16
C GLY A 185 -9.06 -6.59 -5.84
N ASP A 186 -8.31 -7.57 -6.33
CA ASP A 186 -8.19 -8.85 -5.62
C ASP A 186 -7.09 -8.66 -4.57
N VAL A 187 -7.45 -8.02 -3.46
CA VAL A 187 -6.66 -8.11 -2.22
C VAL A 187 -7.18 -9.35 -1.54
N GLY A 188 -6.43 -10.44 -1.72
CA GLY A 188 -6.72 -11.72 -1.10
C GLY A 188 -7.00 -11.56 0.39
N SER A 189 -8.24 -11.84 0.78
CA SER A 189 -8.60 -12.12 2.16
C SER A 189 -7.98 -13.46 2.55
N ARG A 190 -6.93 -13.38 3.37
CA ARG A 190 -6.72 -14.33 4.46
C ARG A 190 -7.44 -13.80 5.69
#